data_AF-A0A2T0SCS7-F1
#
_entry.id   AF-A0A2T0SCS7-F1
#
_cell.length_a   1.000
_cell.length_b   1.000
_cell.length_c   1.000
_cell.angle_alpha   90.00
_cell.angle_beta   90.00
_cell.angle_gamma   90.00
#
_symmetry.space_group_name_H-M   'P 1'
#
loop_
_entity.id
_entity.type
_entity.pdbx_description
1 polymer ?
#
loop_
_entity_poly.entity_id
_entity_poly.type
_entity_poly.pdbx_seq_one_letter_code
_entity_poly.pdbx_strand_id
1 'polypeptide(L)'
;MVDVETRTEQQPPPKDPAVRSAALWATVVAVPVALLVGLVIFFQVLPDGDAGPAPSAAATPPAAVPSAPVQMAAPKLPARAAQVCLAVTSQLPVQVRDLVGRKVSAGPEQNAAYGEPPITVACGVTRPRMCQSLDESGSGCVPMDTELLTMNRVCWYADKQPAATVFTTMDREVPVQVTVPQQYEQSAQWANEFSDVVVETDKSITEGVPSGCA
;
A
#
# COMPACT_ATOMS: atom_id res chain seq x y z
N MET A 1 -69.62 62.15 19.48
CA MET A 1 -70.58 61.60 18.51
C MET A 1 -70.00 61.79 17.13
N VAL A 2 -69.38 60.77 16.53
CA VAL A 2 -69.29 60.63 15.08
C VAL A 2 -69.25 59.14 14.79
N ASP A 3 -70.23 58.68 14.02
CA ASP A 3 -70.37 57.33 13.50
C ASP A 3 -69.41 57.07 12.31
N VAL A 4 -68.99 55.81 12.27
CA VAL A 4 -68.72 54.90 11.14
C VAL A 4 -68.99 55.42 9.72
N GLU A 5 -68.07 55.15 8.79
CA GLU A 5 -68.39 54.42 7.53
C GLU A 5 -67.13 53.83 6.86
N THR A 6 -67.25 52.54 6.54
CA THR A 6 -66.32 51.58 5.92
C THR A 6 -65.95 51.85 4.46
N ARG A 7 -64.76 51.38 4.04
CA ARG A 7 -64.48 51.01 2.65
C ARG A 7 -63.82 49.62 2.58
N THR A 8 -64.46 48.74 1.84
CA THR A 8 -64.18 47.32 1.62
C THR A 8 -62.82 47.06 0.93
N GLU A 9 -62.03 46.15 1.49
CA GLU A 9 -60.81 45.60 0.89
C GLU A 9 -61.11 44.71 -0.32
N GLN A 10 -60.29 44.86 -1.38
CA GLN A 10 -60.35 44.09 -2.62
C GLN A 10 -59.63 42.74 -2.44
N GLN A 11 -60.32 41.64 -2.72
CA GLN A 11 -59.86 40.26 -2.50
C GLN A 11 -58.93 39.75 -3.63
N PRO A 12 -57.83 39.02 -3.34
CA PRO A 12 -57.00 38.36 -4.35
C PRO A 12 -57.67 37.10 -4.94
N PRO A 13 -57.25 36.66 -6.14
CA PRO A 13 -57.93 35.63 -6.92
C PRO A 13 -57.92 34.25 -6.22
N PRO A 14 -58.95 33.42 -6.48
CA PRO A 14 -59.14 32.14 -5.82
C PRO A 14 -58.02 31.14 -6.17
N LYS A 15 -57.51 30.45 -5.16
CA LYS A 15 -56.48 29.41 -5.29
C LYS A 15 -57.09 28.14 -5.87
N ASP A 16 -56.61 27.73 -7.04
CA ASP A 16 -57.12 26.59 -7.81
C ASP A 16 -56.65 25.23 -7.23
N PRO A 17 -57.56 24.34 -6.80
CA PRO A 17 -57.22 23.04 -6.19
C PRO A 17 -56.60 22.03 -7.16
N ALA A 18 -56.72 22.23 -8.49
CA ALA A 18 -56.22 21.29 -9.50
C ALA A 18 -54.68 21.19 -9.57
N VAL A 19 -53.97 22.26 -9.20
CA VAL A 19 -52.50 22.29 -9.22
C VAL A 19 -51.91 21.52 -8.02
N ARG A 20 -52.67 21.44 -6.92
CA ARG A 20 -52.25 20.77 -5.68
C ARG A 20 -52.36 19.25 -5.75
N SER A 21 -53.33 18.73 -6.50
CA SER A 21 -53.50 17.29 -6.74
C SER A 21 -52.38 16.74 -7.64
N ALA A 22 -51.96 17.46 -8.69
CA ALA A 22 -50.88 17.02 -9.57
C ALA A 22 -49.53 16.82 -8.85
N ALA A 23 -49.20 17.69 -7.88
CA ALA A 23 -47.98 17.58 -7.07
C ALA A 23 -48.02 16.41 -6.06
N LEU A 24 -49.21 16.02 -5.58
CA LEU A 24 -49.37 14.92 -4.64
C LEU A 24 -49.23 13.55 -5.32
N TRP A 25 -49.66 13.40 -6.58
CA TRP A 25 -49.56 12.12 -7.30
C TRP A 25 -48.12 11.74 -7.69
N ALA A 26 -47.24 12.71 -7.91
CA ALA A 26 -45.85 12.46 -8.28
C ALA A 26 -45.02 11.81 -7.16
N THR A 27 -45.32 12.09 -5.89
CA THR A 27 -44.63 11.49 -4.73
C THR A 27 -45.14 10.10 -4.38
N VAL A 28 -46.40 9.80 -4.68
CA VAL A 28 -47.05 8.51 -4.37
C VAL A 28 -46.45 7.34 -5.15
N VAL A 29 -45.88 7.59 -6.35
CA VAL A 29 -45.25 6.53 -7.17
C VAL A 29 -43.73 6.48 -6.99
N ALA A 30 -43.06 7.61 -6.85
CA ALA A 30 -41.60 7.65 -6.78
C ALA A 30 -41.03 7.02 -5.49
N VAL A 31 -41.71 7.21 -4.35
CA VAL A 31 -41.27 6.68 -3.05
C VAL A 31 -41.32 5.14 -2.99
N PRO A 32 -42.42 4.45 -3.35
CA PRO A 32 -42.45 2.99 -3.30
C PRO A 32 -41.49 2.35 -4.30
N VAL A 33 -41.25 2.96 -5.46
CA VAL A 33 -40.25 2.44 -6.43
C VAL A 33 -38.83 2.54 -5.85
N ALA A 34 -38.47 3.68 -5.26
CA ALA A 34 -37.16 3.84 -4.62
C ALA A 34 -36.96 2.87 -3.44
N LEU A 35 -38.00 2.64 -2.63
CA LEU A 35 -37.97 1.66 -1.53
C LEU A 35 -37.81 0.22 -2.05
N LEU A 36 -38.53 -0.16 -3.12
CA LEU A 36 -38.39 -1.49 -3.71
C LEU A 36 -36.98 -1.71 -4.27
N VAL A 37 -36.41 -0.73 -4.97
CA VAL A 37 -35.03 -0.84 -5.49
C VAL A 37 -34.02 -0.93 -4.34
N GLY A 38 -34.16 -0.10 -3.30
CA GLY A 38 -33.31 -0.15 -2.12
C GLY A 38 -33.41 -1.50 -1.38
N LEU A 39 -34.63 -2.04 -1.26
CA LEU A 39 -34.89 -3.33 -0.63
C LEU A 39 -34.26 -4.49 -1.42
N VAL A 40 -34.38 -4.47 -2.75
CA VAL A 40 -33.77 -5.47 -3.62
C VAL A 40 -32.24 -5.45 -3.53
N ILE A 41 -31.63 -4.25 -3.55
CA ILE A 41 -30.17 -4.12 -3.36
C ILE A 41 -29.76 -4.61 -1.98
N PHE A 42 -30.54 -4.28 -0.94
CA PHE A 42 -30.27 -4.70 0.43
C PHE A 42 -30.32 -6.23 0.60
N PHE A 43 -31.29 -6.90 -0.02
CA PHE A 43 -31.37 -8.37 -0.02
C PHE A 43 -30.30 -9.04 -0.89
N GLN A 44 -29.79 -8.38 -1.92
CA GLN A 44 -28.65 -8.91 -2.71
C GLN A 44 -27.30 -8.73 -2.01
N VAL A 45 -27.18 -7.76 -1.09
CA VAL A 45 -25.93 -7.43 -0.40
C VAL A 45 -25.82 -8.07 0.98
N LEU A 46 -26.94 -8.32 1.66
CA LEU A 46 -26.94 -9.13 2.89
C LEU A 46 -27.00 -10.61 2.51
N PRO A 47 -25.94 -11.41 2.77
CA PRO A 47 -26.04 -12.85 2.63
C PRO A 47 -27.09 -13.38 3.61
N ASP A 48 -27.99 -14.23 3.10
CA ASP A 48 -28.95 -14.96 3.92
C ASP A 48 -28.21 -15.66 5.07
N GLY A 49 -28.66 -15.37 6.29
CA GLY A 49 -28.17 -15.98 7.52
C GLY A 49 -28.60 -17.44 7.69
N ASP A 50 -28.48 -18.24 6.63
CA ASP A 50 -28.60 -19.69 6.72
C ASP A 50 -27.28 -20.26 7.25
N ALA A 51 -27.14 -20.22 8.57
CA ALA A 51 -26.21 -21.06 9.29
C ALA A 51 -26.69 -22.52 9.24
N GLY A 52 -26.72 -23.11 8.05
CA GLY A 52 -26.49 -24.55 7.94
C GLY A 52 -25.05 -24.84 8.39
N PRO A 53 -24.75 -25.98 9.04
CA PRO A 53 -23.37 -26.34 9.34
C PRO A 53 -22.59 -26.34 8.02
N ALA A 54 -21.69 -25.36 7.86
CA ALA A 54 -20.80 -25.31 6.73
C ALA A 54 -20.14 -26.69 6.59
N PRO A 55 -20.03 -27.26 5.37
CA PRO A 55 -19.12 -28.39 5.19
C PRO A 55 -17.79 -27.91 5.73
N SER A 56 -17.24 -28.60 6.75
CA SER A 56 -15.91 -28.32 7.27
C SER A 56 -15.01 -28.16 6.06
N ALA A 57 -14.64 -26.91 5.75
CA ALA A 57 -13.56 -26.66 4.84
C ALA A 57 -12.39 -27.38 5.50
N ALA A 58 -12.02 -28.53 4.94
CA ALA A 58 -10.83 -29.22 5.36
C ALA A 58 -9.75 -28.14 5.33
N ALA A 59 -9.21 -27.81 6.51
CA ALA A 59 -8.18 -26.80 6.61
C ALA A 59 -7.08 -27.26 5.65
N THR A 60 -6.89 -26.52 4.55
CA THR A 60 -5.74 -26.73 3.67
C THR A 60 -4.53 -26.68 4.60
N PRO A 61 -3.73 -27.75 4.71
CA PRO A 61 -2.56 -27.71 5.56
C PRO A 61 -1.72 -26.49 5.14
N PRO A 62 -1.18 -25.71 6.09
CA PRO A 62 -0.33 -24.57 5.76
C PRO A 62 0.72 -25.02 4.74
N ALA A 63 0.89 -24.26 3.65
CA ALA A 63 1.93 -24.55 2.68
C ALA A 63 3.26 -24.74 3.44
N ALA A 64 3.89 -25.89 3.28
CA ALA A 64 5.09 -26.23 4.03
C ALA A 64 6.20 -25.25 3.67
N VAL A 65 6.58 -24.40 4.62
CA VAL A 65 7.68 -23.45 4.45
C VAL A 65 8.97 -24.27 4.43
N PRO A 66 9.80 -24.16 3.36
CA PRO A 66 11.01 -24.95 3.29
C PRO A 66 11.96 -24.62 4.45
N SER A 67 12.43 -25.66 5.13
CA SER A 67 13.37 -25.54 6.27
C SER A 67 14.80 -25.22 5.84
N ALA A 68 15.12 -25.40 4.56
CA ALA A 68 16.41 -25.06 3.98
C ALA A 68 16.66 -23.55 4.10
N PRO A 69 17.84 -23.13 4.61
CA PRO A 69 18.20 -21.72 4.68
C PRO A 69 18.26 -21.07 3.29
N VAL A 70 17.74 -19.85 3.19
CA VAL A 70 17.84 -19.02 1.98
C VAL A 70 19.28 -18.58 1.80
N GLN A 71 19.82 -18.82 0.61
CA GLN A 71 21.22 -18.51 0.32
C GLN A 71 21.42 -17.00 0.17
N MET A 72 22.31 -16.43 0.98
CA MET A 72 22.65 -15.01 0.95
C MET A 72 24.13 -14.80 1.21
N ALA A 73 24.70 -13.75 0.63
CA ALA A 73 26.06 -13.33 0.94
C ALA A 73 26.06 -12.46 2.22
N ALA A 74 27.14 -12.54 3.00
CA ALA A 74 27.35 -11.66 4.15
C ALA A 74 28.73 -10.99 4.06
N PRO A 75 28.89 -9.96 3.20
CA PRO A 75 30.13 -9.21 3.12
C PRO A 75 30.45 -8.57 4.47
N LYS A 76 31.73 -8.51 4.81
CA LYS A 76 32.18 -7.84 6.04
C LYS A 76 31.91 -6.33 5.94
N LEU A 77 31.10 -5.82 6.86
CA LEU A 77 30.75 -4.41 6.93
C LEU A 77 31.73 -3.61 7.83
N PRO A 78 31.94 -2.32 7.55
CA PRO A 78 32.53 -1.39 8.51
C PRO A 78 31.73 -1.34 9.82
N ALA A 79 32.38 -1.03 10.94
CA ALA A 79 31.77 -1.09 12.27
C ALA A 79 30.45 -0.28 12.38
N ARG A 80 30.42 0.93 11.79
CA ARG A 80 29.21 1.77 11.79
C ARG A 80 28.06 1.13 10.98
N ALA A 81 28.36 0.60 9.80
CA ALA A 81 27.36 -0.05 8.96
C ALA A 81 26.83 -1.34 9.62
N ALA A 82 27.70 -2.13 10.24
CA ALA A 82 27.29 -3.32 10.99
C ALA A 82 26.32 -2.98 12.15
N GLN A 83 26.54 -1.87 12.86
CA GLN A 83 25.64 -1.42 13.92
C GLN A 83 24.26 -1.01 13.38
N VAL A 84 24.22 -0.27 12.29
CA VAL A 84 22.96 0.14 11.65
C VAL A 84 22.22 -1.09 11.11
N CYS A 85 22.91 -2.01 10.42
CA CYS A 85 22.28 -3.22 9.90
C CYS A 85 21.77 -4.15 10.99
N LEU A 86 22.45 -4.24 12.12
CA LEU A 86 21.94 -4.95 13.29
C LEU A 86 20.66 -4.29 13.81
N ALA A 87 20.60 -2.97 13.86
CA ALA A 87 19.38 -2.25 14.26
C ALA A 87 18.22 -2.52 13.29
N VAL A 88 18.46 -2.38 11.98
CA VAL A 88 17.48 -2.69 10.92
C VAL A 88 16.96 -4.10 11.09
N THR A 89 17.84 -5.11 11.10
CA THR A 89 17.44 -6.53 11.17
C THR A 89 16.76 -6.90 12.48
N SER A 90 17.14 -6.28 13.59
CA SER A 90 16.51 -6.53 14.90
C SER A 90 15.06 -6.04 15.00
N GLN A 91 14.68 -5.07 14.17
CA GLN A 91 13.34 -4.46 14.14
C GLN A 91 12.51 -4.93 12.95
N LEU A 92 13.06 -5.78 12.09
CA LEU A 92 12.31 -6.36 10.99
C LEU A 92 11.13 -7.19 11.53
N PRO A 93 9.98 -7.16 10.85
CA PRO A 93 8.82 -7.91 11.29
C PRO A 93 9.10 -9.42 11.24
N VAL A 94 8.48 -10.17 12.15
CA VAL A 94 8.61 -11.64 12.18
C VAL A 94 7.98 -12.30 10.94
N GLN A 95 6.98 -11.65 10.36
CA GLN A 95 6.32 -12.03 9.11
C GLN A 95 5.99 -10.78 8.29
N VAL A 96 6.00 -10.92 6.97
CA VAL A 96 5.61 -9.86 6.04
C VAL A 96 4.32 -10.32 5.37
N ARG A 97 3.20 -9.67 5.71
CA ARG A 97 1.86 -10.14 5.34
C ARG A 97 1.64 -11.59 5.79
N ASP A 98 1.40 -12.51 4.86
CA ASP A 98 1.25 -13.94 5.05
C ASP A 98 2.58 -14.72 4.95
N LEU A 99 3.70 -14.05 4.63
CA LEU A 99 5.01 -14.68 4.47
C LEU A 99 5.77 -14.73 5.80
N VAL A 100 5.97 -15.93 6.33
CA VAL A 100 6.77 -16.11 7.55
C VAL A 100 8.27 -15.93 7.29
N GLY A 101 8.99 -15.45 8.30
CA GLY A 101 10.45 -15.33 8.27
C GLY A 101 11.15 -16.70 8.11
N ARG A 102 12.27 -16.68 7.38
CA ARG A 102 13.12 -17.84 7.08
C ARG A 102 14.55 -17.61 7.54
N LYS A 103 15.24 -18.72 7.82
CA LYS A 103 16.68 -18.70 8.10
C LYS A 103 17.45 -18.30 6.85
N VAL A 104 18.46 -17.46 7.01
CA VAL A 104 19.44 -17.12 5.97
C VAL A 104 20.72 -17.94 6.16
N SER A 105 21.44 -18.22 5.10
CA SER A 105 22.66 -19.03 5.15
C SER A 105 23.86 -18.30 5.76
N ALA A 106 23.87 -16.96 5.72
CA ALA A 106 24.94 -16.13 6.26
C ALA A 106 24.43 -14.74 6.69
N GLY A 107 25.10 -14.17 7.69
CA GLY A 107 24.90 -12.80 8.14
C GLY A 107 23.50 -12.47 8.65
N PRO A 108 22.89 -13.23 9.58
CA PRO A 108 21.57 -12.90 10.13
C PRO A 108 21.50 -11.52 10.80
N GLU A 109 22.65 -10.92 11.14
CA GLU A 109 22.79 -9.55 11.64
C GLU A 109 22.62 -8.46 10.57
N GLN A 110 22.59 -8.83 9.29
CA GLN A 110 22.43 -7.89 8.17
C GLN A 110 21.48 -8.41 7.07
N ASN A 111 21.04 -9.67 7.16
CA ASN A 111 20.21 -10.34 6.16
C ASN A 111 18.95 -10.95 6.79
N ALA A 112 17.84 -10.89 6.06
CA ALA A 112 16.60 -11.60 6.39
C ALA A 112 15.93 -12.15 5.12
N ALA A 113 15.04 -13.13 5.29
CA ALA A 113 14.27 -13.69 4.20
C ALA A 113 12.86 -14.09 4.64
N TYR A 114 11.90 -14.05 3.72
CA TYR A 114 10.48 -14.31 3.97
C TYR A 114 9.85 -15.15 2.86
N GLY A 115 9.07 -16.15 3.22
CA GLY A 115 8.26 -16.91 2.26
C GLY A 115 9.02 -17.81 1.26
N GLU A 116 8.28 -18.30 0.26
CA GLU A 116 8.79 -19.12 -0.84
C GLU A 116 7.95 -18.81 -2.12
N PRO A 117 8.56 -18.31 -3.21
CA PRO A 117 9.96 -17.90 -3.37
C PRO A 117 10.39 -16.82 -2.35
N PRO A 118 11.65 -16.80 -1.88
CA PRO A 118 12.01 -15.91 -0.78
C PRO A 118 12.11 -14.45 -1.23
N ILE A 119 11.38 -13.56 -0.55
CA ILE A 119 11.72 -12.13 -0.53
C ILE A 119 12.92 -11.96 0.41
N THR A 120 14.00 -11.35 -0.06
CA THR A 120 15.22 -11.17 0.75
C THR A 120 15.48 -9.70 1.06
N VAL A 121 16.02 -9.45 2.25
CA VAL A 121 16.45 -8.14 2.71
C VAL A 121 17.93 -8.23 3.05
N ALA A 122 18.76 -7.37 2.44
CA ALA A 122 20.19 -7.27 2.69
C ALA A 122 20.54 -5.82 3.03
N CYS A 123 21.08 -5.58 4.23
CA CYS A 123 21.56 -4.28 4.65
C CYS A 123 23.08 -4.15 4.43
N GLY A 124 23.54 -2.95 4.09
CA GLY A 124 24.95 -2.66 3.90
C GLY A 124 25.47 -3.03 2.51
N VAL A 125 24.58 -3.08 1.53
CA VAL A 125 25.00 -3.25 0.13
C VAL A 125 25.73 -2.00 -0.37
N THR A 126 26.49 -2.15 -1.45
CA THR A 126 27.14 -1.01 -2.10
C THR A 126 26.08 -0.03 -2.60
N ARG A 127 26.21 1.25 -2.25
CA ARG A 127 25.29 2.31 -2.69
C ARG A 127 25.34 2.43 -4.22
N PRO A 128 24.19 2.34 -4.92
CA PRO A 128 24.12 2.66 -6.33
C PRO A 128 24.48 4.14 -6.57
N ARG A 129 25.35 4.39 -7.53
CA ARG A 129 25.76 5.75 -7.97
C ARG A 129 24.92 6.16 -9.17
N MET A 130 24.46 7.41 -9.23
CA MET A 130 23.85 7.93 -10.46
C MET A 130 24.90 8.04 -11.57
N CYS A 131 24.48 7.80 -12.81
CA CYS A 131 25.32 8.03 -13.98
C CYS A 131 25.65 9.52 -14.11
N GLN A 132 26.83 9.83 -14.65
CA GLN A 132 27.33 11.21 -14.77
C GLN A 132 26.84 11.91 -16.04
N SER A 133 26.37 11.15 -17.04
CA SER A 133 25.80 11.65 -18.28
C SER A 133 24.67 10.73 -18.77
N LEU A 134 23.87 11.23 -19.71
CA LEU A 134 22.81 10.45 -20.38
C LEU A 134 23.36 9.36 -21.31
N ASP A 135 24.62 9.49 -21.75
CA ASP A 135 25.28 8.53 -22.62
C ASP A 135 25.92 7.36 -21.83
N GLU A 136 26.15 7.55 -20.53
CA GLU A 136 26.64 6.48 -19.64
C GLU A 136 25.48 5.50 -19.38
N SER A 137 25.66 4.27 -19.83
CA SER A 137 24.72 3.16 -19.61
C SER A 137 25.48 1.89 -19.24
N GLY A 138 24.88 1.05 -18.39
CA GLY A 138 25.44 -0.24 -17.98
C GLY A 138 25.38 -0.51 -16.48
N SER A 139 25.91 -1.65 -16.05
CA SER A 139 25.81 -2.21 -14.69
C SER A 139 26.59 -1.47 -13.60
N GLY A 140 27.11 -0.27 -13.90
CA GLY A 140 27.92 0.52 -12.98
C GLY A 140 27.19 1.66 -12.30
N CYS A 141 26.05 2.10 -12.83
CA CYS A 141 25.35 3.29 -12.35
C CYS A 141 23.84 3.24 -12.64
N VAL A 142 23.09 4.08 -11.94
CA VAL A 142 21.65 4.28 -12.12
C VAL A 142 21.44 5.37 -13.18
N PRO A 143 20.75 5.08 -14.31
CA PRO A 143 20.48 6.07 -15.35
C PRO A 143 19.79 7.32 -14.82
N MET A 144 20.11 8.50 -15.36
CA MET A 144 19.59 9.77 -14.85
C MET A 144 18.09 9.95 -15.08
N ASP A 145 17.52 9.28 -16.07
CA ASP A 145 16.09 9.24 -16.39
C ASP A 145 15.32 8.17 -15.60
N THR A 146 15.99 7.46 -14.69
CA THR A 146 15.35 6.49 -13.80
C THR A 146 14.40 7.19 -12.85
N GLU A 147 13.15 6.72 -12.82
CA GLU A 147 12.18 7.11 -11.81
C GLU A 147 12.52 6.45 -10.46
N LEU A 148 12.66 7.27 -9.41
CA LEU A 148 12.84 6.82 -8.04
C LEU A 148 11.49 6.80 -7.31
N LEU A 149 11.31 5.80 -6.47
CA LEU A 149 10.06 5.54 -5.78
C LEU A 149 10.17 6.02 -4.34
N THR A 150 9.46 7.09 -3.98
CA THR A 150 9.35 7.51 -2.59
C THR A 150 8.22 6.75 -1.91
N MET A 151 8.57 5.77 -1.08
CA MET A 151 7.61 4.92 -0.36
C MET A 151 7.83 5.07 1.14
N ASN A 152 6.79 5.48 1.88
CA ASN A 152 6.82 5.78 3.32
C ASN A 152 8.05 6.60 3.78
N ARG A 153 8.40 7.66 3.04
CA ARG A 153 9.55 8.56 3.32
C ARG A 153 10.94 7.93 3.11
N VAL A 154 11.02 6.84 2.36
CA VAL A 154 12.26 6.23 1.90
C VAL A 154 12.31 6.31 0.38
N CYS A 155 13.43 6.78 -0.15
CA CYS A 155 13.67 6.80 -1.59
C CYS A 155 14.26 5.48 -2.08
N TRP A 156 13.54 4.79 -2.95
CA TRP A 156 13.93 3.50 -3.50
C TRP A 156 14.24 3.59 -4.98
N TYR A 157 15.38 3.01 -5.37
CA TYR A 157 15.68 2.67 -6.76
C TYR A 157 15.20 1.24 -7.03
N ALA A 158 14.39 1.04 -8.07
CA ALA A 158 13.93 -0.28 -8.50
C ALA A 158 14.66 -0.74 -9.77
N ASP A 159 15.49 -1.76 -9.63
CA ASP A 159 16.11 -2.47 -10.74
C ASP A 159 15.27 -3.70 -11.12
N LYS A 160 14.55 -3.61 -12.23
CA LYS A 160 13.69 -4.70 -12.73
C LYS A 160 14.52 -5.69 -13.53
N GLN A 161 14.67 -6.89 -12.98
CA GLN A 161 15.40 -8.00 -13.61
C GLN A 161 14.42 -9.08 -14.07
N PRO A 162 14.84 -10.01 -14.96
CA PRO A 162 13.95 -11.07 -15.46
C PRO A 162 13.37 -12.00 -14.38
N ALA A 163 14.07 -12.17 -13.25
CA ALA A 163 13.67 -13.10 -12.18
C ALA A 163 13.12 -12.40 -10.92
N ALA A 164 13.47 -11.13 -10.69
CA ALA A 164 13.06 -10.36 -9.53
C ALA A 164 13.11 -8.85 -9.81
N THR A 165 12.50 -8.05 -8.94
CA THR A 165 12.78 -6.62 -8.84
C THR A 165 13.61 -6.37 -7.59
N VAL A 166 14.74 -5.68 -7.77
CA VAL A 166 15.67 -5.34 -6.68
C VAL A 166 15.48 -3.87 -6.32
N PHE A 167 14.97 -3.62 -5.12
CA PHE A 167 14.78 -2.28 -4.58
C PHE A 167 15.97 -1.94 -3.69
N THR A 168 16.62 -0.80 -3.91
CA THR A 168 17.73 -0.34 -3.06
C THR A 168 17.46 1.08 -2.58
N THR A 169 17.61 1.33 -1.28
CA THR A 169 17.44 2.67 -0.71
C THR A 169 18.55 3.61 -1.16
N MET A 170 18.19 4.80 -1.61
CA MET A 170 19.12 5.80 -2.17
C MET A 170 19.44 6.94 -1.19
N ASP A 171 18.62 7.11 -0.16
CA ASP A 171 18.63 8.26 0.75
C ASP A 171 19.02 7.90 2.20
N ARG A 172 19.58 6.69 2.42
CA ARG A 172 19.96 6.17 3.73
C ARG A 172 21.46 6.19 4.00
N GLU A 173 21.86 6.28 5.27
CA GLU A 173 23.25 6.17 5.72
C GLU A 173 23.85 4.84 5.22
N VAL A 174 23.10 3.75 5.36
CA VAL A 174 23.50 2.39 4.97
C VAL A 174 22.47 1.76 4.03
N PRO A 175 22.79 1.55 2.74
CA PRO A 175 21.81 1.05 1.79
C PRO A 175 21.19 -0.29 2.21
N VAL A 176 19.85 -0.34 2.22
CA VAL A 176 19.07 -1.55 2.37
C VAL A 176 18.56 -1.97 1.00
N GLN A 177 18.74 -3.24 0.67
CA GLN A 177 18.27 -3.85 -0.56
C GLN A 177 17.19 -4.89 -0.26
N VAL A 178 16.09 -4.80 -0.99
CA VAL A 178 14.99 -5.77 -0.95
C VAL A 178 14.86 -6.39 -2.32
N THR A 179 15.00 -7.71 -2.41
CA THR A 179 14.79 -8.46 -3.65
C THR A 179 13.44 -9.15 -3.59
N VAL A 180 12.56 -8.78 -4.53
CA VAL A 180 11.20 -9.31 -4.63
C VAL A 180 11.10 -10.19 -5.89
N PRO A 181 10.95 -11.51 -5.75
CA PRO A 181 10.77 -12.41 -6.90
C PRO A 181 9.58 -11.99 -7.79
N GLN A 182 9.69 -12.20 -9.10
CA GLN A 182 8.67 -11.77 -10.09
C GLN A 182 7.28 -12.40 -9.88
N GLN A 183 7.19 -13.50 -9.15
CA GLN A 183 5.92 -14.14 -8.78
C GLN A 183 5.06 -13.26 -7.86
N TYR A 184 5.70 -12.32 -7.14
CA TYR A 184 5.00 -11.35 -6.31
C TYR A 184 4.63 -10.13 -7.16
N GLU A 185 3.35 -10.08 -7.53
CA GLU A 185 2.79 -8.90 -8.19
C GLU A 185 2.90 -7.65 -7.30
N GLN A 186 2.90 -6.48 -7.93
CA GLN A 186 3.03 -5.19 -7.23
C GLN A 186 4.27 -5.16 -6.33
N SER A 187 5.42 -5.58 -6.86
CA SER A 187 6.68 -5.74 -6.12
C SER A 187 7.07 -4.53 -5.26
N ALA A 188 6.74 -3.31 -5.68
CA ALA A 188 6.97 -2.09 -4.88
C ALA A 188 6.21 -2.10 -3.54
N GLN A 189 4.98 -2.63 -3.51
CA GLN A 189 4.19 -2.75 -2.28
C GLN A 189 4.84 -3.73 -1.30
N TRP A 190 5.47 -4.80 -1.80
CA TRP A 190 6.20 -5.75 -0.96
C TRP A 190 7.49 -5.14 -0.39
N ALA A 191 8.21 -4.34 -1.19
CA ALA A 191 9.38 -3.60 -0.70
C ALA A 191 8.99 -2.53 0.33
N ASN A 192 7.83 -1.88 0.16
CA ASN A 192 7.38 -0.83 1.08
C ASN A 192 7.09 -1.33 2.50
N GLU A 193 6.82 -2.63 2.68
CA GLU A 193 6.64 -3.25 4.02
C GLU A 193 7.86 -3.05 4.94
N PHE A 194 9.04 -2.74 4.36
CA PHE A 194 10.28 -2.52 5.10
C PHE A 194 10.61 -1.05 5.34
N SER A 195 9.91 -0.11 4.68
CA SER A 195 10.25 1.31 4.72
C SER A 195 10.17 1.89 6.13
N ASP A 196 9.15 1.53 6.92
CA ASP A 196 8.97 2.09 8.26
C ASP A 196 10.12 1.68 9.20
N VAL A 197 10.53 0.41 9.16
CA VAL A 197 11.69 -0.09 9.91
C VAL A 197 12.96 0.64 9.48
N VAL A 198 13.16 0.81 8.17
CA VAL A 198 14.30 1.55 7.62
C VAL A 198 14.32 2.98 8.11
N VAL A 199 13.19 3.68 8.17
CA VAL A 199 13.14 5.07 8.69
C VAL A 199 13.48 5.13 10.17
N GLU A 200 13.02 4.17 10.96
CA GLU A 200 13.26 4.15 12.40
C GLU A 200 14.72 3.83 12.75
N THR A 201 15.39 3.01 11.94
CA THR A 201 16.68 2.43 12.29
C THR A 201 17.85 3.00 11.48
N ASP A 202 17.60 3.52 10.28
CA ASP A 202 18.62 4.09 9.41
C ASP A 202 18.34 5.56 9.05
N LYS A 203 19.33 6.39 9.38
CA LYS A 203 19.25 7.83 9.21
C LYS A 203 19.18 8.18 7.73
N SER A 204 18.33 9.15 7.41
CA SER A 204 18.40 9.77 6.09
C SER A 204 19.70 10.57 5.95
N ILE A 205 20.21 10.62 4.73
CA ILE A 205 21.31 11.48 4.32
C ILE A 205 20.81 12.47 3.26
N THR A 206 21.57 13.55 3.07
CA THR A 206 21.28 14.54 2.03
C THR A 206 22.41 14.65 1.01
N GLU A 207 23.62 14.20 1.37
CA GLU A 207 24.78 14.23 0.50
C GLU A 207 24.79 13.01 -0.43
N GLY A 208 24.99 13.25 -1.74
CA GLY A 208 25.03 12.19 -2.74
C GLY A 208 23.68 11.55 -3.04
N VAL A 209 22.59 12.12 -2.52
CA VAL A 209 21.22 11.66 -2.78
C VAL A 209 20.73 12.23 -4.13
N PRO A 210 20.12 11.41 -5.01
CA PRO A 210 19.57 11.90 -6.27
C PRO A 210 18.45 12.92 -6.06
N SER A 211 18.30 13.87 -6.99
CA SER A 211 17.30 14.93 -6.91
C SER A 211 15.84 14.45 -6.91
N GLY A 212 15.58 13.18 -7.24
CA GLY A 212 14.26 12.55 -7.19
C GLY A 212 13.84 12.02 -5.81
N CYS A 213 14.68 12.13 -4.79
CA CYS A 213 14.42 11.61 -3.43
C CYS A 213 13.95 12.67 -2.42
N ALA A 214 13.56 13.86 -2.88
CA ALA A 214 13.20 15.01 -2.04
C ALA A 214 11.72 15.00 -1.60
#